data_AF-A0A2V1C7A4-F1
#
_entry.id   AF-A0A2V1C7A4-F1
#
_cell.length_a   1.000
_cell.length_b   1.000
_cell.length_c   1.000
_cell.angle_alpha   90.00
_cell.angle_beta   90.00
_cell.angle_gamma   90.00
#
_symmetry.space_group_name_H-M   'P 1'
#
loop_
_entity.id
_entity.type
_entity.pdbx_description
1 polymer ?
#
loop_
_entity_poly.entity_id
_entity_poly.type
_entity_poly.pdbx_seq_one_letter_code
_entity_poly.pdbx_strand_id
1 'polypeptide(L)'
;MVNKLLIAAWANGKTPMASFRKTPRPGSPPEVTGTFSLVPIANGTYTNTTHWSLTFLCKACILTDGTTFARTSATDMLGWAYNTAAPATPASKSTTFTKHTKQGQYSADLAAARSPMFDTWAALAK
;
A
#
# COMPACT_ATOMS: atom_id res chain seq x y z
N MET A 1 -4.74 4.26 11.23
CA MET A 1 -4.80 2.80 10.96
C MET A 1 -6.24 2.35 10.89
N VAL A 2 -7.00 2.43 11.98
CA VAL A 2 -8.45 2.14 11.99
C VAL A 2 -9.21 3.04 11.02
N ASN A 3 -10.22 2.50 10.35
CA ASN A 3 -11.13 3.19 9.41
C ASN A 3 -10.45 3.87 8.21
N LYS A 4 -9.22 3.48 7.87
CA LYS A 4 -8.51 3.96 6.67
C LYS A 4 -8.28 2.81 5.69
N LEU A 5 -8.22 3.12 4.39
CA LEU A 5 -7.76 2.17 3.38
C LEU A 5 -6.25 1.97 3.58
N LEU A 6 -5.83 0.72 3.75
CA LEU A 6 -4.44 0.35 3.97
C LEU A 6 -3.96 -0.49 2.79
N ILE A 7 -2.66 -0.41 2.50
CA ILE A 7 -1.98 -1.35 1.62
C ILE A 7 -1.01 -2.14 2.47
N ALA A 8 -1.19 -3.46 2.54
CA ALA A 8 -0.22 -4.36 3.14
C ALA A 8 0.55 -5.04 2.00
N ALA A 9 1.88 -5.00 2.07
CA ALA A 9 2.77 -5.60 1.08
C ALA A 9 3.87 -6.43 1.77
N TRP A 10 4.32 -7.49 1.12
CA TRP A 10 5.33 -8.41 1.64
C TRP A 10 6.05 -9.14 0.51
N ALA A 11 7.26 -9.65 0.79
CA ALA A 11 7.94 -10.53 -0.15
C ALA A 11 7.28 -11.92 -0.16
N ASN A 12 7.00 -12.44 -1.35
CA ASN A 12 6.61 -13.84 -1.55
C ASN A 12 7.54 -14.47 -2.61
N GLY A 13 8.65 -15.06 -2.14
CA GLY A 13 9.72 -15.51 -3.04
C GLY A 13 10.25 -14.35 -3.89
N LYS A 14 10.32 -14.54 -5.21
CA LYS A 14 10.82 -13.53 -6.16
C LYS A 14 9.81 -12.41 -6.48
N THR A 15 8.55 -12.56 -6.07
CA THR A 15 7.47 -11.65 -6.44
C THR A 15 6.84 -11.04 -5.18
N PRO A 16 7.02 -9.74 -4.95
CA PRO A 16 6.30 -9.03 -3.90
C PRO A 16 4.79 -9.15 -4.10
N MET A 17 4.06 -9.36 -3.01
CA MET A 17 2.61 -9.39 -2.99
C MET A 17 2.07 -8.18 -2.22
N ALA A 18 0.85 -7.77 -2.56
CA ALA A 18 0.12 -6.75 -1.84
C ALA A 18 -1.39 -7.02 -1.81
N SER A 19 -2.05 -6.47 -0.81
CA SER A 19 -3.50 -6.52 -0.64
C SER A 19 -4.00 -5.23 0.02
N PHE A 20 -5.22 -4.82 -0.32
CA PHE A 20 -5.89 -3.72 0.34
C PHE A 20 -6.54 -4.23 1.63
N ARG A 21 -6.40 -3.48 2.72
CA ARG A 21 -6.94 -3.83 4.03
C ARG A 21 -7.73 -2.68 4.64
N LYS A 22 -8.68 -3.00 5.52
CA LYS A 22 -9.40 -2.01 6.35
C LYS A 22 -9.92 -2.70 7.60
N THR A 23 -9.89 -2.02 8.74
CA THR A 23 -10.44 -2.54 9.99
C THR A 23 -11.12 -1.44 10.80
N PRO A 24 -12.27 -1.74 11.45
CA PRO A 24 -12.92 -0.79 12.36
C PRO A 24 -12.32 -0.79 13.77
N ARG A 25 -11.41 -1.72 14.09
CA ARG A 25 -10.80 -1.88 15.41
C ARG A 25 -9.35 -2.40 15.34
N PRO A 26 -8.53 -2.19 16.37
CA PRO A 26 -7.20 -2.79 16.44
C PRO A 26 -7.25 -4.32 16.28
N GLY A 27 -6.38 -4.85 15.43
CA GLY A 27 -6.34 -6.27 15.07
C GLY A 27 -5.68 -6.47 13.71
N SER A 28 -5.58 -7.72 13.24
CA SER A 28 -5.10 -8.02 11.90
C SER A 28 -6.13 -7.52 10.87
N PRO A 29 -5.81 -6.51 10.04
CA PRO A 29 -6.80 -5.95 9.14
C PRO A 29 -7.21 -6.98 8.05
N PRO A 30 -8.49 -7.30 7.89
CA PRO A 30 -8.94 -8.20 6.82
C PRO A 30 -8.71 -7.58 5.44
N GLU A 31 -8.61 -8.44 4.43
CA GLU A 31 -8.63 -8.00 3.03
C GLU A 31 -9.94 -7.29 2.70
N VAL A 32 -9.85 -6.23 1.90
CA VAL A 32 -10.98 -5.56 1.30
C VAL A 32 -10.78 -5.43 -0.21
N THR A 33 -11.88 -5.55 -0.94
CA THR A 33 -11.94 -5.35 -2.39
C THR A 33 -12.92 -4.21 -2.70
N GLY A 34 -12.85 -3.66 -3.91
CA GLY A 34 -13.70 -2.54 -4.31
C GLY A 34 -13.37 -2.09 -5.73
N THR A 35 -13.66 -0.83 -6.03
CA THR A 35 -13.33 -0.22 -7.33
C THR A 35 -11.84 0.09 -7.50
N PHE A 36 -11.07 0.04 -6.41
CA PHE A 36 -9.63 0.28 -6.42
C PHE A 36 -8.84 -0.96 -6.84
N SER A 37 -7.69 -0.73 -7.46
CA SER A 37 -6.75 -1.80 -7.83
C SER A 37 -5.30 -1.34 -7.68
N LEU A 38 -4.42 -2.30 -7.44
CA LEU A 38 -2.98 -2.12 -7.39
C LEU A 38 -2.37 -2.84 -8.59
N VAL A 39 -1.72 -2.10 -9.47
CA VAL A 39 -1.10 -2.63 -10.69
C VAL A 39 0.42 -2.42 -10.58
N PRO A 40 1.24 -3.48 -10.45
CA PRO A 40 2.68 -3.35 -10.35
C PRO A 40 3.33 -2.71 -11.58
N ILE A 41 4.41 -1.98 -11.36
CA ILE A 41 5.33 -1.50 -12.38
C ILE A 41 6.55 -2.43 -12.33
N ALA A 42 6.73 -3.25 -13.37
CA ALA A 42 7.70 -4.34 -13.38
C ALA A 42 9.13 -3.88 -13.08
N ASN A 43 9.58 -2.79 -13.70
CA ASN A 43 10.96 -2.30 -13.54
C ASN A 43 11.30 -1.82 -12.12
N GLY A 44 10.30 -1.56 -11.27
CA GLY A 44 10.49 -1.18 -9.87
C GLY A 44 10.02 -2.23 -8.87
N THR A 45 9.67 -3.44 -9.34
CA THR A 45 9.09 -4.51 -8.53
C THR A 45 9.92 -5.78 -8.59
N TYR A 46 10.59 -6.12 -7.49
CA TYR A 46 11.50 -7.26 -7.41
C TYR A 46 11.76 -7.70 -5.96
N THR A 47 12.28 -8.92 -5.80
CA THR A 47 12.94 -9.38 -4.56
C THR A 47 14.35 -9.83 -4.90
N ASN A 48 15.33 -9.40 -4.10
CA ASN A 48 16.72 -9.88 -4.18
C ASN A 48 17.20 -10.38 -2.81
N THR A 49 18.51 -10.66 -2.69
CA THR A 49 19.10 -11.24 -1.47
C THR A 49 19.13 -10.31 -0.26
N THR A 50 18.92 -9.01 -0.47
CA THR A 50 19.02 -8.00 0.60
C THR A 50 17.68 -7.34 0.88
N HIS A 51 16.86 -7.09 -0.16
CA HIS A 51 15.63 -6.32 -0.06
C HIS A 51 14.63 -6.73 -1.13
N TRP A 52 13.40 -6.26 -0.98
CA TRP A 52 12.37 -6.27 -2.00
C TRP A 52 11.82 -4.87 -2.21
N SER A 53 11.34 -4.60 -3.41
CA SER A 53 10.70 -3.35 -3.80
C SER A 53 9.38 -3.66 -4.50
N LEU A 54 8.35 -2.87 -4.22
CA LEU A 54 7.09 -2.91 -4.92
C LEU A 54 6.77 -1.49 -5.39
N THR A 55 6.91 -1.26 -6.70
CA THR A 55 6.49 -0.01 -7.34
C THR A 55 5.19 -0.27 -8.06
N PHE A 56 4.17 0.57 -7.88
CA PHE A 56 2.83 0.27 -8.38
C PHE A 56 2.02 1.53 -8.68
N LEU A 57 1.05 1.37 -9.57
CA LEU A 57 -0.05 2.31 -9.76
C LEU A 57 -1.24 1.87 -8.90
N CYS A 58 -1.72 2.76 -8.04
CA CYS A 58 -2.95 2.57 -7.27
C CYS A 58 -4.13 3.25 -8.00
N LYS A 59 -4.90 2.48 -8.77
CA LYS A 59 -6.06 3.02 -9.50
C LYS A 59 -7.25 3.15 -8.56
N ALA A 60 -7.95 4.29 -8.65
CA ALA A 60 -9.14 4.61 -7.86
C ALA A 60 -8.96 4.49 -6.33
N CYS A 61 -7.74 4.66 -5.82
CA CYS A 61 -7.44 4.56 -4.38
C CYS A 61 -7.68 5.83 -3.58
N ILE A 62 -7.91 6.98 -4.23
CA ILE A 62 -8.27 8.24 -3.56
C ILE A 62 -9.79 8.30 -3.49
N LEU A 63 -10.34 7.93 -2.34
CA LEU A 63 -11.76 7.77 -2.07
C LEU A 63 -12.37 9.02 -1.42
N THR A 64 -13.68 9.21 -1.61
CA THR A 64 -14.46 10.33 -1.05
C THR A 64 -15.16 9.99 0.25
N ASP A 65 -15.03 8.75 0.74
CA ASP A 65 -15.66 8.23 1.97
C ASP A 65 -14.85 8.55 3.25
N GLY A 66 -13.81 9.38 3.13
CA GLY A 66 -12.92 9.75 4.23
C GLY A 66 -11.93 8.67 4.66
N THR A 67 -11.85 7.54 3.95
CA THR A 67 -10.88 6.47 4.26
C THR A 67 -9.48 6.74 3.73
N THR A 68 -9.34 7.71 2.81
CA THR A 68 -8.07 8.24 2.29
C THR A 68 -8.08 9.76 2.33
N PHE A 69 -6.95 10.36 1.95
CA PHE A 69 -6.85 11.80 1.72
C PHE A 69 -7.76 12.25 0.58
N ALA A 70 -8.12 13.53 0.56
CA ALA A 70 -8.90 14.12 -0.52
C ALA A 70 -8.02 14.46 -1.72
N ARG A 71 -8.53 14.34 -2.95
CA ARG A 71 -7.78 14.64 -4.18
C ARG A 71 -7.23 16.07 -4.23
N THR A 72 -7.91 17.02 -3.59
CA THR A 72 -7.54 18.43 -3.54
C THR A 72 -6.56 18.76 -2.43
N SER A 73 -6.30 17.85 -1.49
CA SER A 73 -5.37 18.09 -0.38
C SER A 73 -3.97 18.46 -0.88
N ALA A 74 -3.40 19.52 -0.30
CA ALA A 74 -2.01 19.91 -0.52
C ALA A 74 -1.07 19.17 0.43
N THR A 75 -1.55 18.79 1.61
CA THR A 75 -0.83 17.99 2.61
C THR A 75 -1.77 16.96 3.23
N ASP A 76 -1.22 15.85 3.71
CA ASP A 76 -1.94 14.91 4.59
C ASP A 76 -0.94 14.12 5.45
N MET A 77 -1.41 13.46 6.50
CA MET A 77 -0.60 12.60 7.35
C MET A 77 -0.71 11.14 6.91
N LEU A 78 0.40 10.59 6.41
CA LEU A 78 0.48 9.19 6.02
C LEU A 78 1.06 8.35 7.16
N GLY A 79 0.47 7.16 7.36
CA GLY A 79 0.94 6.19 8.35
C GLY A 79 1.71 5.06 7.68
N TRP A 80 2.69 4.52 8.40
CA TRP A 80 3.42 3.31 7.99
C TRP A 80 3.52 2.32 9.16
N ALA A 81 3.67 1.04 8.82
CA ALA A 81 3.84 -0.05 9.76
C ALA A 81 4.81 -1.08 9.18
N TYR A 82 5.60 -1.72 10.06
CA TYR A 82 6.64 -2.67 9.68
C TYR A 82 6.71 -3.85 10.65
N ASN A 83 6.94 -5.03 10.10
CA ASN A 83 7.23 -6.24 10.84
C ASN A 83 8.23 -7.10 10.06
N THR A 84 9.15 -7.76 10.76
CA THR A 84 10.03 -8.78 10.18
C THR A 84 9.35 -10.14 10.07
N ALA A 85 8.30 -10.39 10.86
CA ALA A 85 7.55 -11.63 10.79
C ALA A 85 6.78 -11.73 9.47
N ALA A 86 6.91 -12.89 8.81
CA ALA A 86 6.16 -13.19 7.60
C ALA A 86 4.65 -13.26 7.88
N PRO A 87 3.79 -13.01 6.87
CA PRO A 87 2.36 -13.29 6.98
C PRO A 87 2.11 -14.79 7.19
N ALA A 88 0.97 -15.15 7.80
CA ALA A 88 0.64 -16.54 8.09
C ALA A 88 0.55 -17.43 6.84
N THR A 89 0.13 -16.87 5.71
CA THR A 89 0.06 -17.56 4.42
C THR A 89 0.52 -16.62 3.31
N PRO A 90 1.84 -16.51 3.04
CA PRO A 90 2.39 -15.50 2.14
C PRO A 90 1.84 -15.54 0.71
N ALA A 91 1.35 -16.68 0.23
CA ALA A 91 0.73 -16.79 -1.09
C ALA A 91 -0.74 -16.31 -1.15
N SER A 92 -1.36 -15.95 -0.02
CA SER A 92 -2.76 -15.53 0.06
C SER A 92 -2.90 -14.02 0.28
N LYS A 93 -3.71 -13.36 -0.53
CA LYS A 93 -4.04 -11.94 -0.33
C LYS A 93 -4.86 -11.70 0.94
N SER A 94 -5.59 -12.70 1.43
CA SER A 94 -6.38 -12.65 2.66
C SER A 94 -5.62 -13.12 3.90
N THR A 95 -4.30 -13.34 3.79
CA THR A 95 -3.43 -13.75 4.91
C THR A 95 -3.61 -12.85 6.14
N THR A 96 -3.37 -13.41 7.33
CA THR A 96 -3.25 -12.62 8.55
C THR A 96 -1.80 -12.16 8.75
N PHE A 97 -1.67 -11.06 9.47
CA PHE A 97 -0.40 -10.51 9.96
C PHE A 97 -0.42 -10.45 11.49
N THR A 98 0.74 -10.71 12.10
CA THR A 98 0.99 -10.35 13.50
C THR A 98 1.19 -8.84 13.61
N LYS A 99 1.01 -8.30 14.83
CA LYS A 99 1.14 -6.87 15.10
C LYS A 99 2.53 -6.36 14.67
N HIS A 100 2.56 -5.22 13.98
CA HIS A 100 3.80 -4.56 13.58
C HIS A 100 4.71 -4.24 14.78
N THR A 101 6.02 -4.43 14.61
CA THR A 101 7.04 -4.13 15.63
C THR A 101 7.47 -2.67 15.60
N LYS A 102 7.33 -2.01 14.45
CA LYS A 102 7.56 -0.56 14.28
C LYS A 102 6.40 0.06 13.52
N GLN A 103 6.08 1.30 13.86
CA GLN A 103 5.04 2.10 13.21
C GLN A 103 5.41 3.58 13.31
N GLY A 104 4.77 4.39 12.47
CA GLY A 104 4.90 5.84 12.55
C GLY A 104 3.93 6.57 11.64
N GLN A 105 3.99 7.89 11.71
CA GLN A 105 3.27 8.81 10.86
C GLN A 105 4.22 9.91 10.39
N TYR A 106 3.96 10.46 9.21
CA TYR A 106 4.69 11.61 8.69
C TYR A 106 3.76 12.51 7.90
N SER A 107 4.07 13.81 7.88
CA SER A 107 3.39 14.76 7.01
C SER A 107 3.89 14.58 5.58
N ALA A 108 2.98 14.35 4.64
CA ALA A 108 3.28 14.25 3.22
C ALA A 108 2.89 15.56 2.53
N ASP A 109 3.83 16.15 1.78
CA ASP A 109 3.56 17.24 0.85
C ASP A 109 3.00 16.65 -0.46
N LEU A 110 1.67 16.62 -0.54
CA LEU A 110 0.94 16.07 -1.68
C LEU A 110 0.94 17.03 -2.87
N ALA A 111 1.16 18.33 -2.65
CA ALA A 111 1.29 19.30 -3.73
C ALA A 111 2.62 19.07 -4.47
N ALA A 112 3.72 18.94 -3.72
CA ALA A 112 5.05 18.64 -4.26
C ALA A 112 5.16 17.23 -4.88
N ALA A 113 4.34 16.28 -4.42
CA ALA A 113 4.31 14.92 -4.98
C ALA A 113 3.62 14.81 -6.35
N ARG A 114 2.95 15.88 -6.83
CA ARG A 114 2.33 15.90 -8.17
C ARG A 114 3.42 16.08 -9.22
N SER A 115 3.30 15.33 -10.31
CA SER A 115 4.28 15.38 -11.41
C SER A 115 3.58 15.42 -12.76
N PRO A 116 4.05 16.26 -13.71
CA PRO A 116 3.56 16.22 -15.09
C PRO A 116 3.91 14.90 -15.79
N MET A 117 4.84 14.11 -15.25
CA MET A 117 5.22 12.79 -15.76
C MET A 117 4.32 11.65 -15.24
N PHE A 118 3.26 11.96 -14.47
CA PHE A 118 2.40 10.94 -13.88
C PHE A 118 1.86 9.97 -14.93
N ASP A 119 1.32 10.47 -16.04
CA ASP A 119 0.74 9.62 -17.09
C ASP A 119 1.81 8.72 -17.74
N THR A 120 3.01 9.25 -17.96
CA THR A 120 4.17 8.49 -18.47
C THR A 120 4.52 7.33 -17.55
N TRP A 121 4.58 7.55 -16.24
CA TRP A 121 4.91 6.50 -15.27
C TRP A 121 3.74 5.54 -15.04
N ALA A 122 2.51 6.03 -15.04
CA ALA A 122 1.30 5.23 -14.91
C ALA A 122 1.16 4.22 -16.06
N ALA A 123 1.57 4.58 -17.28
CA ALA A 123 1.56 3.69 -18.44
C ALA A 123 2.53 2.50 -18.32
N LEU A 124 3.49 2.53 -17.38
CA LEU A 124 4.38 1.41 -17.10
C LEU A 124 3.73 0.31 -16.26
N ALA A 125 2.57 0.59 -15.64
CA ALA A 125 1.82 -0.38 -14.85
C ALA A 125 0.96 -1.26 -15.78
N LYS A 126 1.29 -2.54 -15.87
CA LYS A 126 0.63 -3.52 -16.76
C LYS A 126 0.19 -4.75 -15.99
#